data_AF-L7WGK5-F1
#
_entry.id   AF-L7WGK5-F1
#
_cell.length_a   1.000
_cell.length_b   1.000
_cell.length_c   1.000
_cell.angle_alpha   90.00
_cell.angle_beta   90.00
_cell.angle_gamma   90.00
#
_symmetry.space_group_name_H-M   'P 1'
#
loop_
_entity.id
_entity.type
_entity.pdbx_description
1 polymer ?
#
loop_
_entity_poly.entity_id
_entity_poly.type
_entity_poly.pdbx_seq_one_letter_code
_entity_poly.pdbx_strand_id
1 'polypeptide(L)'
;MKKTVVLIILCLTFQYSFGQNKNDFYTSFSESGIKHNLNFDKNNIVRISSIRRHMSPFYNLVGTYKKRGDSIYIKIQKINSLEVSKAKKFGFESFSEMELVLYANGSELIDPKNRTVYVTSRKLNRKKIKRQSIAFIDNKKYIYERLVTDGYGLIRREPRKNKSFDKALAEVLKNPDNYERTIIRGLTAYEKYGLIGINGVSIINKKN
;
A
#
# COMPACT_ATOMS: atom_id res chain seq x y z
N MET A 1 28.62 -38.72 -6.79
CA MET A 1 28.92 -37.54 -5.94
C MET A 1 28.84 -36.20 -6.66
N LYS A 2 29.43 -36.01 -7.85
CA LYS A 2 29.42 -34.69 -8.55
C LYS A 2 28.00 -34.15 -8.86
N LYS A 3 27.05 -35.02 -9.22
CA LYS A 3 25.65 -34.61 -9.53
C LYS A 3 24.88 -34.13 -8.29
N THR A 4 25.15 -34.71 -7.12
CA THR A 4 24.49 -34.34 -5.85
C THR A 4 24.93 -32.97 -5.36
N VAL A 5 26.22 -32.64 -5.54
CA VAL A 5 26.78 -31.33 -5.19
C VAL A 5 26.21 -30.21 -6.06
N VAL A 6 26.04 -30.46 -7.37
CA VAL A 6 25.42 -29.49 -8.30
C VAL A 6 23.97 -29.19 -7.95
N LEU A 7 23.19 -30.21 -7.53
CA LEU A 7 21.80 -30.03 -7.11
C LEU A 7 21.67 -29.15 -5.85
N ILE A 8 22.58 -29.34 -4.88
CA ILE A 8 22.63 -28.54 -3.65
C ILE A 8 23.01 -27.08 -3.95
N ILE A 9 23.96 -26.85 -4.87
CA ILE A 9 24.34 -25.49 -5.32
C ILE A 9 23.19 -24.81 -6.07
N LEU A 10 22.42 -25.55 -6.88
CA LEU A 10 21.23 -25.01 -7.55
C LEU A 10 20.12 -24.64 -6.53
N CYS A 11 19.89 -25.47 -5.52
CA CYS A 11 18.92 -25.18 -4.47
C CYS A 11 19.32 -24.00 -3.58
N LEU A 12 20.63 -23.80 -3.32
CA LEU A 12 21.14 -22.68 -2.52
C LEU A 12 21.13 -21.34 -3.28
N THR A 13 21.22 -21.36 -4.61
CA THR A 13 21.13 -20.13 -5.45
C THR A 13 19.68 -19.68 -5.68
N PHE A 14 18.69 -20.52 -5.37
CA PHE A 14 17.27 -20.16 -5.28
C PHE A 14 16.87 -19.58 -3.92
N GLN A 15 17.82 -19.17 -3.07
CA GLN A 15 17.54 -18.14 -2.08
C GLN A 15 17.21 -16.86 -2.84
N TYR A 16 15.93 -16.71 -3.19
CA TYR A 16 15.40 -15.54 -3.81
C TYR A 16 15.80 -14.32 -2.99
N SER A 17 16.83 -13.60 -3.43
CA SER A 17 17.16 -12.28 -2.92
C SER A 17 16.08 -11.33 -3.41
N PHE A 18 14.89 -11.45 -2.83
CA PHE A 18 13.82 -10.50 -3.02
C PHE A 18 14.22 -9.24 -2.25
N GLY A 19 14.70 -8.25 -3.00
CA GLY A 19 15.06 -6.93 -2.49
C GLY A 19 14.14 -5.84 -3.04
N GLN A 20 14.42 -4.61 -2.63
CA GLN A 20 13.88 -3.43 -3.27
C GLN A 20 14.25 -3.41 -4.76
N ASN A 21 13.27 -3.16 -5.61
CA ASN A 21 13.48 -2.90 -7.02
C ASN A 21 13.97 -1.45 -7.16
N LYS A 22 15.19 -1.29 -7.64
CA LYS A 22 15.73 0.03 -7.99
C LYS A 22 14.89 0.65 -9.11
N ASN A 23 14.71 1.97 -9.07
CA ASN A 23 13.94 2.76 -10.04
C ASN A 23 12.44 2.38 -10.19
N ASP A 24 11.88 1.62 -9.24
CA ASP A 24 10.43 1.41 -9.15
C ASP A 24 9.84 2.36 -8.10
N PHE A 25 8.55 2.68 -8.23
CA PHE A 25 7.81 3.47 -7.25
C PHE A 25 7.01 2.52 -6.37
N TYR A 26 7.28 2.56 -5.08
CA TYR A 26 6.54 1.86 -4.05
C TYR A 26 5.49 2.80 -3.46
N THR A 27 4.20 2.49 -3.62
CA THR A 27 3.14 3.25 -2.97
C THR A 27 2.87 2.67 -1.59
N SER A 28 2.76 3.54 -0.59
CA SER A 28 2.45 3.18 0.79
C SER A 28 0.94 3.02 1.01
N PHE A 29 0.62 2.12 1.93
CA PHE A 29 -0.72 1.87 2.44
C PHE A 29 -0.62 1.75 3.95
N SER A 30 -1.01 2.80 4.66
CA SER A 30 -1.02 2.85 6.12
C SER A 30 -2.44 2.68 6.66
N GLU A 31 -2.54 2.42 7.96
CA GLU A 31 -3.82 2.39 8.66
C GLU A 31 -4.45 3.78 8.78
N SER A 32 -3.64 4.83 8.90
CA SER A 32 -4.10 6.23 8.86
C SER A 32 -4.71 6.63 7.51
N GLY A 33 -4.47 5.84 6.45
CA GLY A 33 -4.97 6.11 5.10
C GLY A 33 -4.18 7.17 4.33
N ILE A 34 -3.18 7.78 4.98
CA ILE A 34 -2.19 8.63 4.33
C ILE A 34 -1.35 7.76 3.39
N LYS A 35 -1.05 8.30 2.21
CA LYS A 35 -0.24 7.61 1.21
C LYS A 35 0.89 8.49 0.70
N HIS A 36 2.02 7.87 0.46
CA HIS A 36 3.25 8.41 -0.07
C HIS A 36 3.89 7.39 -1.00
N ASN A 37 4.85 7.84 -1.80
CA ASN A 37 5.65 6.97 -2.65
C ASN A 37 7.09 6.93 -2.14
N LEU A 38 7.67 5.73 -2.08
CA LEU A 38 9.10 5.52 -1.95
C LEU A 38 9.70 5.19 -3.32
N ASN A 39 10.87 5.73 -3.59
CA ASN A 39 11.66 5.40 -4.77
C ASN A 39 13.13 5.25 -4.37
N PHE A 40 13.70 4.08 -4.68
CA PHE A 40 15.09 3.75 -4.39
C PHE A 40 15.96 3.98 -5.63
N ASP A 41 16.94 4.86 -5.50
CA ASP A 41 17.92 5.18 -6.54
C ASP A 41 19.17 4.26 -6.42
N LYS A 42 19.98 4.23 -7.48
CA LYS A 42 21.23 3.45 -7.57
C LYS A 42 22.31 3.92 -6.59
N ASN A 43 22.29 5.20 -6.20
CA ASN A 43 23.32 5.82 -5.35
C ASN A 43 23.02 5.73 -3.84
N ASN A 44 22.30 4.69 -3.40
CA ASN A 44 21.82 4.55 -2.02
C ASN A 44 20.96 5.73 -1.53
N ILE A 45 20.33 6.45 -2.46
CA ILE A 45 19.40 7.54 -2.18
C ILE A 45 17.99 6.98 -2.21
N VAL A 46 17.16 7.35 -1.22
CA VAL A 46 15.73 7.09 -1.23
C VAL A 46 14.98 8.40 -1.25
N ARG A 47 13.94 8.47 -2.10
CA ARG A 47 13.03 9.60 -2.17
C ARG A 47 11.68 9.18 -1.61
N ILE A 48 11.16 9.95 -0.66
CA ILE A 48 9.82 9.79 -0.10
C ILE A 48 8.99 10.97 -0.59
N SER A 49 7.82 10.74 -1.17
CA SER A 49 7.06 11.81 -1.80
C SER A 49 5.56 11.67 -1.59
N SER A 50 4.84 12.79 -1.47
CA SER A 50 3.37 12.74 -1.45
C SER A 50 2.85 12.26 -2.80
N ILE A 51 1.63 11.69 -2.83
CA ILE A 51 1.02 11.32 -4.11
C ILE A 51 0.68 12.60 -4.88
N ARG A 52 1.29 12.79 -6.06
CA ARG A 52 0.98 13.91 -6.95
C ARG A 52 -0.49 13.87 -7.38
N ARG A 53 -1.16 15.01 -7.23
CA ARG A 53 -2.48 15.29 -7.81
C ARG A 53 -2.35 16.49 -8.74
N HIS A 54 -3.18 16.55 -9.78
CA HIS A 54 -3.13 17.64 -10.75
C HIS A 54 -3.25 19.00 -10.04
N MET A 55 -2.34 19.93 -10.34
CA MET A 55 -2.27 21.28 -9.77
C MET A 55 -2.25 21.36 -8.23
N SER A 56 -1.93 20.26 -7.54
CA SER A 56 -1.87 20.22 -6.08
C SER A 56 -0.42 20.40 -5.59
N PRO A 57 -0.20 21.02 -4.43
CA PRO A 57 1.14 21.14 -3.88
C PRO A 57 1.72 19.74 -3.61
N PHE A 58 3.02 19.61 -3.86
CA PHE A 58 3.77 18.36 -3.72
C PHE A 58 4.85 18.54 -2.66
N TYR A 59 5.12 17.48 -1.91
CA TYR A 59 6.17 17.46 -0.90
C TYR A 59 7.02 16.22 -1.06
N ASN A 60 8.33 16.38 -0.94
CA ASN A 60 9.29 15.28 -1.00
C ASN A 60 10.35 15.41 0.10
N LEU A 61 10.81 14.26 0.56
CA LEU A 61 11.97 14.11 1.42
C LEU A 61 12.99 13.23 0.72
N VAL A 62 14.25 13.50 1.03
CA VAL A 62 15.37 12.70 0.55
C VAL A 62 16.06 12.07 1.76
N GLY A 63 16.50 10.84 1.60
CA GLY A 63 17.27 10.12 2.58
C GLY A 63 18.32 9.25 1.92
N THR A 64 19.11 8.60 2.76
CA THR A 64 20.02 7.53 2.35
C THR A 64 19.47 6.20 2.86
N TYR A 65 19.81 5.11 2.18
CA TYR A 65 19.41 3.77 2.62
C TYR A 65 20.56 2.77 2.60
N LYS A 66 20.48 1.77 3.47
CA LYS A 66 21.38 0.61 3.51
C LYS A 66 20.56 -0.66 3.67
N LYS A 67 20.79 -1.65 2.80
CA LYS A 67 20.19 -3.00 2.95
C LYS A 67 21.02 -3.81 3.93
N ARG A 68 20.36 -4.55 4.83
CA ARG A 68 20.97 -5.51 5.76
C ARG A 68 20.08 -6.75 5.85
N GLY A 69 20.49 -7.85 5.21
CA GLY A 69 19.64 -9.04 5.08
C GLY A 69 18.29 -8.69 4.44
N ASP A 70 17.21 -9.05 5.13
CA ASP A 70 15.82 -8.79 4.71
C ASP A 70 15.29 -7.42 5.13
N SER A 71 16.15 -6.56 5.67
CA SER A 71 15.76 -5.22 6.10
C SER A 71 16.45 -4.12 5.30
N ILE A 72 15.78 -2.97 5.21
CA ILE A 72 16.27 -1.75 4.60
C ILE A 72 16.17 -0.66 5.65
N TYR A 73 17.33 -0.15 6.05
CA TYR A 73 17.45 0.99 6.94
C TYR A 73 17.49 2.25 6.12
N ILE A 74 16.58 3.17 6.38
CA ILE A 74 16.46 4.46 5.71
C ILE A 74 16.72 5.54 6.74
N LYS A 75 17.70 6.40 6.45
CA LYS A 75 17.99 7.61 7.21
C LYS A 75 17.51 8.81 6.42
N ILE A 76 16.53 9.52 6.96
CA ILE A 76 15.83 10.64 6.32
C ILE A 76 16.49 11.95 6.75
N GLN A 77 16.62 12.89 5.82
CA GLN A 77 17.10 14.22 6.16
C GLN A 77 16.13 14.92 7.13
N LYS A 78 16.68 15.67 8.09
CA LYS A 78 15.88 16.41 9.06
C LYS A 78 14.99 17.40 8.33
N ILE A 79 13.69 17.37 8.63
CA ILE A 79 12.75 18.36 8.11
C ILE A 79 13.10 19.71 8.74
N ASN A 80 13.29 20.74 7.92
CA ASN A 80 13.54 22.10 8.39
C ASN A 80 12.36 22.54 9.27
N SER A 81 12.63 23.22 10.40
CA SER A 81 11.59 23.69 11.35
C SER A 81 10.51 24.51 10.65
N LEU A 82 10.88 25.30 9.63
CA LEU A 82 9.97 26.10 8.81
C LEU A 82 9.02 25.25 7.93
N GLU A 83 9.39 24.01 7.61
CA GLU A 83 8.62 23.11 6.76
C GLU A 83 7.77 22.09 7.53
N VAL A 84 7.93 21.98 8.85
CA VAL A 84 7.26 20.97 9.67
C VAL A 84 5.74 21.03 9.53
N SER A 85 5.16 22.23 9.55
CA SER A 85 3.70 22.41 9.40
C SER A 85 3.21 21.92 8.03
N LYS A 86 3.99 22.15 6.97
CA LYS A 86 3.71 21.67 5.62
C LYS A 86 3.84 20.15 5.54
N ALA A 87 4.91 19.58 6.09
CA ALA A 87 5.13 18.13 6.12
C ALA A 87 3.99 17.39 6.84
N LYS A 88 3.51 17.93 7.98
CA LYS A 88 2.34 17.39 8.71
C LYS A 88 1.09 17.34 7.84
N LYS A 89 0.80 18.40 7.06
CA LYS A 89 -0.36 18.41 6.13
C LYS A 89 -0.31 17.30 5.08
N PHE A 90 0.89 16.86 4.69
CA PHE A 90 1.08 15.73 3.77
C PHE A 90 1.21 14.38 4.46
N GLY A 91 1.06 14.33 5.79
CA GLY A 91 1.12 13.09 6.57
C GLY A 91 2.53 12.54 6.78
N PHE A 92 3.56 13.39 6.65
CA PHE A 92 4.97 13.02 6.86
C PHE A 92 5.40 13.05 8.33
N GLU A 93 4.47 13.23 9.27
CA GLU A 93 4.75 13.18 10.71
C GLU A 93 5.34 11.84 11.17
N SER A 94 4.98 10.75 10.48
CA SER A 94 5.52 9.40 10.68
C SER A 94 7.02 9.27 10.37
N PHE A 95 7.61 10.28 9.73
CA PHE A 95 9.05 10.35 9.43
C PHE A 95 9.81 11.31 10.33
N SER A 96 9.17 11.81 11.40
CA SER A 96 9.78 12.75 12.36
C SER A 96 11.00 12.18 13.08
N GLU A 97 11.09 10.86 13.21
CA GLU A 97 12.20 10.16 13.88
C GLU A 97 13.47 10.05 13.02
N MET A 98 13.45 10.57 11.79
CA MET A 98 14.58 10.59 10.86
C MET A 98 15.14 9.21 10.47
N GLU A 99 14.54 8.12 10.96
CA GLU A 99 14.92 6.75 10.64
C GLU A 99 13.67 5.91 10.38
N LEU A 100 13.78 5.02 9.38
CA LEU A 100 12.72 4.11 8.97
C LEU A 100 13.36 2.74 8.69
N VAL A 101 12.79 1.69 9.28
CA VAL A 101 13.24 0.31 9.04
C VAL A 101 12.15 -0.45 8.32
N LEU A 102 12.46 -0.90 7.11
CA LEU A 102 11.54 -1.67 6.27
C LEU A 102 11.99 -3.11 6.17
N TYR A 103 11.07 -4.06 6.35
CA TYR A 103 11.31 -5.49 6.17
C TYR A 103 10.76 -5.94 4.82
N ALA A 104 11.57 -6.64 4.05
CA ALA A 104 11.15 -7.25 2.79
C ALA A 104 10.26 -8.45 3.06
N ASN A 105 9.11 -8.50 2.39
CA ASN A 105 8.25 -9.67 2.32
C ASN A 105 7.92 -9.93 0.85
N GLY A 106 8.67 -10.84 0.22
CA GLY A 106 8.67 -10.93 -1.23
C GLY A 106 9.08 -9.59 -1.85
N SER A 107 8.22 -9.01 -2.70
CA SER A 107 8.55 -7.73 -3.36
C SER A 107 7.88 -6.53 -2.69
N GLU A 108 7.22 -6.74 -1.56
CA GLU A 108 6.60 -5.74 -0.71
C GLU A 108 7.58 -5.35 0.39
N LEU A 109 7.47 -4.12 0.88
CA LEU A 109 8.23 -3.67 2.05
C LEU A 109 7.25 -3.35 3.17
N ILE A 110 7.55 -3.78 4.38
CA ILE A 110 6.69 -3.62 5.56
C ILE A 110 7.39 -2.70 6.54
N ASP A 111 6.67 -1.70 7.00
CA ASP A 111 7.01 -0.88 8.16
C ASP A 111 6.07 -1.28 9.30
N PRO A 112 6.53 -2.15 10.23
CA PRO A 112 5.72 -2.61 11.34
C PRO A 112 5.35 -1.46 12.29
N LYS A 113 6.24 -0.49 12.46
CA LYS A 113 6.08 0.62 13.41
C LYS A 113 4.93 1.52 13.00
N ASN A 114 4.91 1.95 11.73
CA ASN A 114 3.81 2.78 11.22
C ASN A 114 2.66 1.97 10.62
N ARG A 115 2.65 0.64 10.83
CA ARG A 115 1.63 -0.30 10.29
C ARG A 115 1.36 -0.06 8.80
N THR A 116 2.44 0.09 8.03
CA THR A 116 2.41 0.52 6.64
C THR A 116 3.03 -0.53 5.72
N VAL A 117 2.39 -0.78 4.58
CA VAL A 117 2.90 -1.66 3.54
C VAL A 117 3.21 -0.85 2.29
N TYR A 118 4.34 -1.13 1.68
CA TYR A 118 4.84 -0.49 0.47
C TYR A 118 4.80 -1.50 -0.67
N VAL A 119 4.06 -1.18 -1.72
CA VAL A 119 3.85 -2.08 -2.85
C VAL A 119 4.29 -1.40 -4.14
N THR A 120 5.02 -2.11 -4.98
CA THR A 120 5.45 -1.59 -6.28
C THR A 120 4.27 -1.22 -7.17
N SER A 121 4.41 -0.11 -7.90
CA SER A 121 3.43 0.37 -8.86
C SER A 121 3.13 -0.69 -9.92
N ARG A 122 4.12 -1.51 -10.31
CA ARG A 122 3.94 -2.63 -11.22
C ARG A 122 2.95 -3.67 -10.69
N LYS A 123 3.05 -4.05 -9.41
CA LYS A 123 2.10 -5.00 -8.78
C LYS A 123 0.72 -4.39 -8.64
N LEU A 124 0.62 -3.13 -8.20
CA LEU A 124 -0.64 -2.42 -8.04
C LEU A 124 -1.39 -2.24 -9.37
N ASN A 125 -0.67 -2.04 -10.48
CA ASN A 125 -1.27 -1.86 -11.80
C ASN A 125 -1.78 -3.17 -12.45
N ARG A 126 -1.53 -4.34 -11.84
CA ARG A 126 -2.13 -5.59 -12.31
C ARG A 126 -3.65 -5.48 -12.25
N LYS A 127 -4.36 -5.87 -13.32
CA LYS A 127 -5.83 -5.75 -13.45
C LYS A 127 -6.56 -6.29 -12.22
N LYS A 128 -6.13 -7.46 -11.71
CA LYS A 128 -6.70 -8.12 -10.51
C LYS A 128 -6.58 -7.28 -9.23
N ILE A 129 -5.55 -6.45 -9.11
CA ILE A 129 -5.32 -5.61 -7.93
C ILE A 129 -5.93 -4.23 -8.12
N LYS A 130 -5.62 -3.56 -9.23
CA LYS A 130 -6.06 -2.20 -9.53
C LYS A 130 -7.58 -2.04 -9.51
N ARG A 131 -8.30 -3.06 -9.97
CA ARG A 131 -9.73 -2.97 -10.24
C ARG A 131 -10.58 -3.67 -9.20
N GLN A 132 -10.02 -4.41 -8.24
CA GLN A 132 -10.82 -5.15 -7.28
C GLN A 132 -10.79 -4.48 -5.91
N SER A 133 -11.85 -4.71 -5.15
CA SER A 133 -11.98 -4.33 -3.75
C SER A 133 -12.77 -5.40 -3.01
N ILE A 134 -12.72 -5.33 -1.68
CA ILE A 134 -13.45 -6.25 -0.80
C ILE A 134 -14.38 -5.42 0.07
N ALA A 135 -15.62 -5.89 0.20
CA ALA A 135 -16.56 -5.44 1.20
C ALA A 135 -17.12 -6.65 1.96
N PHE A 136 -17.44 -6.46 3.23
CA PHE A 136 -18.30 -7.37 4.00
C PHE A 136 -19.61 -6.63 4.26
N ILE A 137 -20.74 -7.26 3.96
CA ILE A 137 -22.08 -6.76 4.30
C ILE A 137 -22.75 -7.86 5.11
N ASP A 138 -23.10 -7.59 6.37
CA ASP A 138 -23.64 -8.55 7.33
C ASP A 138 -22.79 -9.83 7.36
N ASN A 139 -21.48 -9.67 7.58
CA ASN A 139 -20.45 -10.72 7.56
C ASN A 139 -20.28 -11.50 6.23
N LYS A 140 -21.07 -11.22 5.19
CA LYS A 140 -20.92 -11.85 3.88
C LYS A 140 -19.89 -11.10 3.05
N LYS A 141 -18.89 -11.83 2.56
CA LYS A 141 -17.79 -11.28 1.74
C LYS A 141 -18.23 -11.05 0.30
N TYR A 142 -17.93 -9.87 -0.22
CA TYR A 142 -18.11 -9.49 -1.62
C TYR A 142 -16.79 -8.97 -2.20
N ILE A 143 -16.39 -9.53 -3.35
CA ILE A 143 -15.31 -8.98 -4.17
C ILE A 143 -15.97 -8.27 -5.35
N TYR A 144 -15.71 -6.98 -5.51
CA TYR A 144 -16.36 -6.15 -6.52
C TYR A 144 -15.34 -5.36 -7.34
N GLU A 145 -15.72 -5.00 -8.57
CA GLU A 145 -14.89 -4.13 -9.41
C GLU A 145 -15.04 -2.67 -8.91
N ARG A 146 -13.94 -1.94 -8.83
CA ARG A 146 -13.92 -0.52 -8.50
C ARG A 146 -14.09 0.31 -9.75
N LEU A 147 -14.76 1.44 -9.59
CA LEU A 147 -14.69 2.56 -10.51
C LEU A 147 -13.22 2.94 -10.74
N VAL A 148 -12.85 3.15 -12.01
CA VAL A 148 -11.51 3.66 -12.37
C VAL A 148 -11.67 5.10 -12.84
N THR A 149 -10.98 6.02 -12.16
CA THR A 149 -10.93 7.43 -12.53
C THR A 149 -9.57 7.81 -13.12
N ASP A 150 -9.51 8.97 -13.79
CA ASP A 150 -8.24 9.60 -14.16
C ASP A 150 -7.70 10.53 -13.06
N GLY A 151 -6.65 11.28 -13.39
CA GLY A 151 -6.01 12.24 -12.47
C GLY A 151 -6.88 13.47 -12.14
N TYR A 152 -7.96 13.70 -12.88
CA TYR A 152 -8.98 14.72 -12.61
C TYR A 152 -10.15 14.16 -11.80
N GLY A 153 -10.17 12.85 -11.53
CA GLY A 153 -11.29 12.17 -10.89
C GLY A 153 -12.44 11.82 -11.84
N LEU A 154 -12.27 12.04 -13.15
CA LEU A 154 -13.28 11.70 -14.15
C LEU A 154 -13.33 10.19 -14.36
N ILE A 155 -14.54 9.65 -14.51
CA ILE A 155 -14.76 8.22 -14.72
C ILE A 155 -14.17 7.81 -16.06
N ARG A 156 -13.18 6.91 -16.03
CA ARG A 156 -12.63 6.28 -17.22
C ARG A 156 -13.27 4.93 -17.52
N ARG A 157 -13.78 4.27 -16.49
CA ARG A 157 -14.39 2.94 -16.61
C ARG A 157 -15.29 2.67 -15.42
N GLU A 158 -16.52 2.29 -15.74
CA GLU A 158 -17.48 1.79 -14.77
C GLU A 158 -17.14 0.37 -14.30
N PRO A 159 -17.45 0.05 -13.04
CA PRO A 159 -17.32 -1.31 -12.54
C PRO A 159 -18.30 -2.25 -13.23
N ARG A 160 -17.90 -3.51 -13.45
CA ARG A 160 -18.84 -4.54 -13.91
C ARG A 160 -19.91 -4.76 -12.84
N LYS A 161 -21.16 -4.90 -13.30
CA LYS A 161 -22.32 -5.17 -12.44
C LYS A 161 -22.10 -6.46 -11.64
N ASN A 162 -22.29 -6.40 -10.33
CA ASN A 162 -22.26 -7.56 -9.45
C ASN A 162 -23.59 -7.62 -8.73
N LYS A 163 -24.58 -8.29 -9.35
CA LYS A 163 -25.98 -8.33 -8.87
C LYS A 163 -26.10 -8.69 -7.38
N SER A 164 -25.25 -9.60 -6.89
CA SER A 164 -25.26 -10.05 -5.49
C SER A 164 -24.80 -8.93 -4.55
N PHE A 165 -23.69 -8.26 -4.89
CA PHE A 165 -23.19 -7.11 -4.13
C PHE A 165 -24.14 -5.92 -4.23
N ASP A 166 -24.63 -5.61 -5.44
CA ASP A 166 -25.52 -4.47 -5.70
C ASP A 166 -26.83 -4.61 -4.91
N LYS A 167 -27.39 -5.83 -4.84
CA LYS A 167 -28.59 -6.11 -4.04
C LYS A 167 -28.34 -5.91 -2.54
N ALA A 168 -27.25 -6.47 -2.02
CA ALA A 168 -26.89 -6.32 -0.61
C ALA A 168 -26.63 -4.85 -0.25
N LEU A 169 -25.93 -4.10 -1.11
CA LEU A 169 -25.69 -2.68 -0.92
C LEU A 169 -26.99 -1.87 -1.01
N ALA A 170 -27.91 -2.22 -1.91
CA ALA A 170 -29.21 -1.57 -1.99
C ALA A 170 -30.04 -1.77 -0.71
N GLU A 171 -29.94 -2.92 -0.05
CA GLU A 171 -30.59 -3.16 1.26
C GLU A 171 -30.02 -2.27 2.36
N VAL A 172 -28.70 -2.08 2.38
CA VAL A 172 -28.03 -1.12 3.27
C VAL A 172 -28.51 0.30 2.99
N LEU A 173 -28.55 0.71 1.72
CA LEU A 173 -28.90 2.07 1.31
C LEU A 173 -30.37 2.42 1.55
N LYS A 174 -31.27 1.44 1.68
CA LYS A 174 -32.67 1.69 2.05
C LYS A 174 -32.81 2.21 3.47
N ASN A 175 -31.99 1.73 4.41
CA ASN A 175 -32.03 2.10 5.82
C ASN A 175 -30.60 2.28 6.38
N PRO A 176 -29.84 3.28 5.91
CA PRO A 176 -28.42 3.40 6.22
C PRO A 176 -28.16 3.60 7.71
N ASP A 177 -29.10 4.23 8.42
CA ASP A 177 -28.99 4.49 9.86
C ASP A 177 -29.00 3.21 10.71
N ASN A 178 -29.51 2.11 10.17
CA ASN A 178 -29.50 0.80 10.84
C ASN A 178 -28.18 0.06 10.66
N TYR A 179 -27.21 0.62 9.93
CA TYR A 179 -25.93 -0.02 9.68
C TYR A 179 -24.78 0.81 10.26
N GLU A 180 -23.77 0.13 10.77
CA GLU A 180 -22.46 0.68 11.05
C GLU A 180 -21.48 0.32 9.95
N ARG A 181 -20.50 1.22 9.72
CA ARG A 181 -19.45 1.00 8.74
C ARG A 181 -18.09 1.17 9.38
N THR A 182 -17.26 0.14 9.26
CA THR A 182 -15.84 0.19 9.61
C THR A 182 -14.99 -0.05 8.36
N ILE A 183 -13.75 0.44 8.37
CA ILE A 183 -12.82 0.26 7.26
C ILE A 183 -11.50 -0.26 7.82
N ILE A 184 -11.09 -1.44 7.39
CA ILE A 184 -9.76 -2.00 7.68
C ILE A 184 -8.80 -1.51 6.60
N ARG A 185 -7.66 -0.95 6.98
CA ARG A 185 -6.65 -0.38 6.07
C ARG A 185 -5.24 -0.87 6.42
N GLY A 186 -4.25 -0.40 5.64
CA GLY A 186 -2.84 -0.55 5.95
C GLY A 186 -2.34 -1.99 6.04
N LEU A 187 -1.40 -2.20 6.96
CA LEU A 187 -0.81 -3.51 7.22
C LEU A 187 -1.86 -4.55 7.62
N THR A 188 -2.82 -4.20 8.49
CA THR A 188 -3.89 -5.13 8.89
C THR A 188 -4.72 -5.63 7.70
N ALA A 189 -5.06 -4.75 6.76
CA ALA A 189 -5.80 -5.15 5.56
C ALA A 189 -4.97 -6.06 4.65
N TYR A 190 -3.68 -5.76 4.50
CA TYR A 190 -2.74 -6.56 3.72
C TYR A 190 -2.56 -7.96 4.30
N GLU A 191 -2.36 -8.08 5.61
CA GLU A 191 -2.16 -9.37 6.28
C GLU A 191 -3.39 -10.27 6.16
N LYS A 192 -4.60 -9.70 6.35
CA LYS A 192 -5.85 -10.48 6.30
C LYS A 192 -6.32 -10.81 4.88
N TYR A 193 -6.11 -9.92 3.92
CA TYR A 193 -6.77 -9.99 2.61
C TYR A 193 -5.82 -9.86 1.42
N GLY A 194 -4.52 -9.79 1.67
CA GLY A 194 -3.48 -9.62 0.67
C GLY A 194 -3.61 -8.33 -0.13
N LEU A 195 -2.99 -8.32 -1.31
CA LEU A 195 -2.97 -7.15 -2.20
C LEU A 195 -4.35 -6.73 -2.70
N ILE A 196 -5.37 -7.60 -2.71
CA ILE A 196 -6.71 -7.23 -3.14
C ILE A 196 -7.36 -6.28 -2.10
N GLY A 197 -7.09 -6.50 -0.81
CA GLY A 197 -7.58 -5.67 0.28
C GLY A 197 -6.72 -4.42 0.57
N ILE A 198 -5.57 -4.25 -0.11
CA ILE A 198 -4.59 -3.20 0.21
C ILE A 198 -5.16 -1.77 0.15
N ASN A 199 -6.17 -1.54 -0.68
CA ASN A 199 -6.84 -0.25 -0.79
C ASN A 199 -7.92 0.00 0.28
N GLY A 200 -7.99 -0.89 1.28
CA GLY A 200 -8.98 -0.88 2.34
C GLY A 200 -10.13 -1.83 2.07
N VAL A 201 -10.62 -2.45 3.14
CA VAL A 201 -11.78 -3.35 3.15
C VAL A 201 -12.88 -2.71 3.97
N SER A 202 -14.05 -2.49 3.36
CA SER A 202 -15.22 -1.96 4.08
C SER A 202 -15.97 -3.11 4.76
N ILE A 203 -16.34 -2.94 6.01
CA ILE A 203 -17.21 -3.85 6.74
C ILE A 203 -18.45 -3.05 7.11
N ILE A 204 -19.62 -3.55 6.72
CA ILE A 204 -20.91 -2.94 6.92
C ILE A 204 -21.78 -3.98 7.62
N ASN A 205 -22.22 -3.69 8.83
CA ASN A 205 -23.05 -4.61 9.61
C ASN A 205 -24.24 -3.84 10.16
N LYS A 206 -25.37 -4.53 10.36
CA LYS A 206 -26.47 -3.97 11.14
C LYS A 206 -25.98 -3.59 12.53
N LYS A 207 -26.44 -2.44 13.02
CA LYS A 207 -26.29 -2.05 14.42
C LYS A 207 -27.08 -3.06 15.25
N ASN A 208 -26.45 -3.56 16.31
CA ASN A 208 -27.13 -4.31 17.35
C ASN A 208 -28.05 -3.39 18.16
#